data_AF-A0A060NMD5-F1
#
_entry.id   AF-A0A060NMD5-F1
#
_cell.length_a   1.000
_cell.length_b   1.000
_cell.length_c   1.000
_cell.angle_alpha   90.00
_cell.angle_beta   90.00
_cell.angle_gamma   90.00
#
_symmetry.space_group_name_H-M   'P 1'
#
loop_
_entity.id
_entity.type
_entity.pdbx_description
1 polymer ?
#
loop_
_entity_poly.entity_id
_entity_poly.type
_entity_poly.pdbx_seq_one_letter_code
_entity_poly.pdbx_strand_id
1 'polypeptide(L)'
;MRISLAASGLLDPRQLTAWSTDRRRAIHAAVAKGMQSGGREVRDAARAEMRRAFTVKRSSFVKSMGAKLLDKKPDRLPALLVGSKIPWLGMHAKGGTVSGNMLIPLLTQRIGPKRFRAVIDGLMRAGNAFFIEKNGRVLLMAENIKDNAPELARFKRAERARTGAKQIKRGQEVPIAVLVKRVDLKRRLNLAGGVQRALPALARAIQQELEKV
;
A
#
# COMPACT_ATOMS: atom_id res chain seq x y z
N MET A 1 -29.87 -12.65 67.32
CA MET A 1 -28.88 -13.64 66.83
C MET A 1 -28.16 -13.04 65.63
N ARG A 2 -26.86 -12.71 65.76
CA ARG A 2 -26.04 -12.16 64.67
C ARG A 2 -25.30 -13.30 64.01
N ILE A 3 -25.69 -13.67 62.80
CA ILE A 3 -24.98 -14.67 62.00
C ILE A 3 -23.95 -13.90 61.17
N SER A 4 -22.65 -14.12 61.43
CA SER A 4 -21.58 -13.61 60.57
C SER A 4 -21.22 -14.68 59.55
N LEU A 5 -21.56 -14.43 58.29
CA LEU A 5 -21.13 -15.28 57.17
C LEU A 5 -19.70 -14.86 56.77
N ALA A 6 -18.73 -15.72 57.03
CA ALA A 6 -17.39 -15.58 56.48
C ALA A 6 -17.37 -16.19 55.07
N ALA A 7 -17.21 -15.35 54.05
CA ALA A 7 -17.07 -15.81 52.68
C ALA A 7 -15.63 -16.30 52.45
N SER A 8 -15.47 -17.53 51.97
CA SER A 8 -14.18 -18.14 51.63
C SER A 8 -14.15 -18.57 50.16
N GLY A 9 -12.96 -18.68 49.56
CA GLY A 9 -12.84 -19.05 48.15
C GLY A 9 -13.31 -17.91 47.24
N LEU A 10 -13.93 -18.27 46.10
CA LEU A 10 -14.47 -17.29 45.14
C LEU A 10 -15.64 -16.43 45.67
N LEU A 11 -16.15 -16.74 46.86
CA LEU A 11 -17.13 -15.90 47.54
C LEU A 11 -16.48 -14.72 48.28
N ASP A 12 -15.17 -14.75 48.54
CA ASP A 12 -14.39 -13.60 48.99
C ASP A 12 -14.15 -12.63 47.81
N PRO A 13 -14.61 -11.37 47.89
CA PRO A 13 -14.42 -10.37 46.83
C PRO A 13 -12.98 -10.18 46.37
N ARG A 14 -12.00 -10.33 47.28
CA ARG A 14 -10.56 -10.20 46.94
C ARG A 14 -10.09 -11.37 46.11
N GLN A 15 -10.46 -12.59 46.50
CA GLN A 15 -10.11 -13.81 45.77
C GLN A 15 -10.81 -13.85 44.39
N LEU A 16 -12.07 -13.41 44.31
CA LEU A 16 -12.80 -13.28 43.05
C LEU A 16 -12.15 -12.25 42.09
N THR A 17 -11.70 -11.12 42.63
CA THR A 17 -11.03 -10.07 41.84
C THR A 17 -9.67 -10.54 41.31
N ALA A 18 -8.89 -11.24 42.13
CA ALA A 18 -7.64 -11.86 41.70
C ALA A 18 -7.88 -12.92 40.62
N TRP A 19 -8.82 -13.85 40.85
CA TRP A 19 -9.18 -14.89 39.89
C TRP A 19 -9.67 -14.31 38.55
N SER A 20 -10.52 -13.29 38.58
CA SER A 20 -11.02 -12.64 37.35
C SER A 20 -9.92 -11.90 36.59
N THR A 21 -8.98 -11.28 37.30
CA THR A 21 -7.81 -10.63 36.69
C THR A 21 -6.89 -11.65 36.04
N ASP A 22 -6.62 -12.76 36.71
CA ASP A 22 -5.79 -13.84 36.19
C ASP A 22 -6.45 -14.53 34.99
N ARG A 23 -7.76 -14.78 35.07
CA ARG A 23 -8.54 -15.31 33.94
C ARG A 23 -8.48 -14.38 32.73
N ARG A 24 -8.63 -13.07 32.92
CA ARG A 24 -8.54 -12.08 31.84
C ARG A 24 -7.14 -12.07 31.21
N ARG A 25 -6.08 -12.14 32.01
CA ARG A 25 -4.69 -12.23 31.51
C ARG A 25 -4.46 -13.50 30.72
N ALA A 26 -4.97 -14.64 31.20
CA ALA A 26 -4.82 -15.92 30.52
C ALA A 26 -5.55 -15.95 29.17
N ILE A 27 -6.79 -15.44 29.12
CA ILE A 27 -7.54 -15.25 27.86
C ILE A 27 -6.77 -14.35 26.91
N HIS A 28 -6.27 -13.20 27.39
CA HIS A 28 -5.50 -12.27 26.56
C HIS A 28 -4.26 -12.92 25.96
N ALA A 29 -3.48 -13.66 26.76
CA ALA A 29 -2.31 -14.39 26.31
C ALA A 29 -2.65 -15.48 25.29
N ALA A 30 -3.74 -16.23 25.50
CA ALA A 30 -4.20 -17.24 24.56
C ALA A 30 -4.62 -16.64 23.21
N VAL A 31 -5.36 -15.52 23.23
CA VAL A 31 -5.72 -14.80 22.00
C VAL A 31 -4.46 -14.31 21.28
N ALA A 32 -3.49 -13.74 22.01
CA ALA A 32 -2.24 -13.26 21.43
C ALA A 32 -1.47 -14.39 20.74
N LYS A 33 -1.38 -15.56 21.39
CA LYS A 33 -0.71 -16.74 20.86
C LYS A 33 -1.44 -17.34 19.65
N GLY A 34 -2.76 -17.43 19.70
CA GLY A 34 -3.58 -17.88 18.58
C GLY A 34 -3.49 -16.95 17.37
N MET A 35 -3.43 -15.63 17.60
CA MET A 35 -3.19 -14.65 16.53
C MET A 35 -1.76 -14.73 15.96
N GLN A 36 -0.77 -15.04 16.79
CA GLN A 36 0.62 -15.19 16.35
C GLN A 36 0.80 -16.42 15.45
N SER A 37 0.17 -17.55 15.78
CA SER A 37 0.20 -18.77 14.98
C SER A 37 -0.65 -18.63 13.71
N GLY A 38 -1.93 -18.29 13.85
CA GLY A 38 -2.88 -18.14 12.74
C GLY A 38 -2.61 -16.93 11.85
N GLY A 39 -1.93 -15.90 12.35
CA GLY A 39 -1.60 -14.70 11.58
C GLY A 39 -0.66 -14.95 10.41
N ARG A 40 0.09 -16.07 10.41
CA ARG A 40 0.92 -16.50 9.27
C ARG A 40 0.06 -16.83 8.04
N GLU A 41 -1.04 -17.54 8.24
CA GLU A 41 -1.96 -17.89 7.15
C GLU A 41 -2.63 -16.65 6.56
N VAL A 42 -3.05 -15.71 7.42
CA VAL A 42 -3.64 -14.43 6.99
C VAL A 42 -2.63 -13.62 6.17
N ARG A 43 -1.38 -13.56 6.61
CA ARG A 43 -0.29 -12.93 5.85
C ARG A 43 -0.10 -13.61 4.50
N ASP A 44 -0.12 -14.94 4.45
CA ASP A 44 0.16 -15.69 3.23
C ASP A 44 -1.00 -15.59 2.23
N ALA A 45 -2.24 -15.52 2.70
CA ALA A 45 -3.41 -15.16 1.89
C ALA A 45 -3.31 -13.73 1.32
N ALA A 46 -2.92 -12.75 2.14
CA ALA A 46 -2.68 -11.38 1.68
C ALA A 46 -1.56 -11.31 0.62
N ARG A 47 -0.49 -12.11 0.79
CA ARG A 47 0.60 -12.23 -0.19
C ARG A 47 0.16 -12.92 -1.48
N ALA A 48 -0.70 -13.93 -1.40
CA ALA A 48 -1.28 -14.57 -2.59
C ALA A 48 -2.11 -13.59 -3.40
N GLU A 49 -2.94 -12.78 -2.73
CA GLU A 49 -3.72 -11.72 -3.38
C GLU A 49 -2.81 -10.68 -4.06
N MET A 50 -1.71 -10.30 -3.41
CA MET A 50 -0.72 -9.40 -3.98
C MET A 50 -0.04 -9.96 -5.24
N ARG A 51 0.24 -11.27 -5.29
CA ARG A 51 0.76 -11.95 -6.48
C ARG A 51 -0.26 -12.01 -7.60
N ARG A 52 -1.55 -12.17 -7.27
CA ARG A 52 -2.65 -12.17 -8.24
C ARG A 52 -2.89 -10.79 -8.85
N ALA A 53 -2.85 -9.75 -8.02
CA ALA A 53 -3.19 -8.38 -8.40
C ALA A 53 -2.12 -7.68 -9.27
N PHE A 54 -0.86 -8.11 -9.21
CA PHE A 54 0.26 -7.38 -9.81
C PHE A 54 1.27 -8.31 -10.49
N THR A 55 1.89 -7.83 -11.57
CA THR A 55 3.08 -8.46 -12.14
C THR A 55 4.29 -8.28 -11.22
N VAL A 56 4.59 -9.29 -10.41
CA VAL A 56 5.69 -9.25 -9.45
C VAL A 56 7.04 -9.43 -10.14
N LYS A 57 7.88 -8.40 -10.11
CA LYS A 57 9.27 -8.46 -10.62
C LYS A 57 10.32 -8.77 -9.54
N ARG A 58 9.99 -8.55 -8.25
CA ARG A 58 10.91 -8.77 -7.12
C ARG A 58 10.17 -9.40 -5.95
N SER A 59 10.77 -10.40 -5.33
CA SER A 59 10.19 -11.07 -4.15
C SER A 59 10.02 -10.14 -2.96
N SER A 60 10.90 -9.13 -2.82
CA SER A 60 10.81 -8.11 -1.77
C SER A 60 9.50 -7.33 -1.79
N PHE A 61 8.87 -7.15 -2.96
CA PHE A 61 7.57 -6.52 -3.08
C PHE A 61 6.51 -7.34 -2.33
N VAL A 62 6.44 -8.65 -2.54
CA VAL A 62 5.50 -9.52 -1.83
C VAL A 62 5.86 -9.64 -0.34
N LYS A 63 7.16 -9.70 -0.02
CA LYS A 63 7.63 -9.73 1.38
C LYS A 63 7.23 -8.48 2.17
N SER A 64 6.97 -7.35 1.50
CA SER A 64 6.47 -6.13 2.14
C SER A 64 5.09 -6.30 2.77
N MET A 65 4.28 -7.26 2.31
CA MET A 65 3.02 -7.64 2.91
C MET A 65 3.29 -8.52 4.13
N GLY A 66 2.86 -8.05 5.30
CA GLY A 66 3.11 -8.66 6.59
C GLY A 66 1.85 -8.71 7.46
N ALA A 67 1.95 -9.46 8.54
CA ALA A 67 1.02 -9.42 9.66
C ALA A 67 1.83 -9.08 10.93
N LYS A 68 1.32 -8.16 11.73
CA LYS A 68 1.93 -7.71 12.99
C LYS A 68 0.90 -7.82 14.09
N LEU A 69 1.22 -8.58 15.14
CA LEU A 69 0.44 -8.61 16.35
C LEU A 69 0.63 -7.30 17.14
N LEU A 70 -0.48 -6.71 17.57
CA LEU A 70 -0.55 -5.53 18.40
C LEU A 70 -1.08 -5.95 19.76
N ASP A 71 -0.17 -6.11 20.72
CA ASP A 71 -0.43 -6.72 22.02
C ASP A 71 0.09 -5.86 23.19
N LYS A 72 0.21 -4.55 22.98
CA LYS A 72 0.83 -3.65 23.96
C LYS A 72 -0.14 -3.12 25.03
N LYS A 73 -1.45 -3.29 24.82
CA LYS A 73 -2.50 -2.64 25.60
C LYS A 73 -3.30 -3.70 26.37
N PRO A 74 -3.03 -3.92 27.67
CA PRO A 74 -3.68 -4.99 28.43
C PRO A 74 -5.18 -4.72 28.68
N ASP A 75 -5.63 -3.47 28.51
CA ASP A 75 -7.04 -3.08 28.59
C ASP A 75 -7.86 -3.57 27.38
N ARG A 76 -7.22 -3.97 26.28
CA ARG A 76 -7.87 -4.36 25.01
C ARG A 76 -7.42 -5.76 24.59
N LEU A 77 -8.24 -6.41 23.77
CA LEU A 77 -7.81 -7.66 23.15
C LEU A 77 -6.67 -7.40 22.14
N PRO A 78 -5.77 -8.38 21.96
CA PRO A 78 -4.74 -8.33 20.93
C PRO A 78 -5.37 -8.13 19.54
N ALA A 79 -4.68 -7.42 18.65
CA ALA A 79 -5.14 -7.18 17.29
C ALA A 79 -4.09 -7.57 16.25
N LEU A 80 -4.52 -8.09 15.10
CA LEU A 80 -3.63 -8.45 14.00
C LEU A 80 -3.67 -7.38 12.90
N LEU A 81 -2.59 -6.59 12.77
CA LEU A 81 -2.42 -5.63 11.68
C LEU A 81 -1.87 -6.33 10.45
N VAL A 82 -2.68 -6.42 9.39
CA VAL A 82 -2.27 -7.02 8.10
C VAL A 82 -2.15 -5.93 7.05
N GLY A 83 -0.99 -5.84 6.40
CA GLY A 83 -0.76 -4.81 5.40
C GLY A 83 0.70 -4.70 4.95
N SER A 84 0.96 -3.67 4.14
CA SER A 84 2.30 -3.34 3.66
C SER A 84 2.65 -1.90 4.01
N LYS A 85 3.94 -1.65 4.24
CA LYS A 85 4.48 -0.29 4.45
C LYS A 85 4.55 0.53 3.16
N ILE A 86 4.27 -0.06 2.01
CA ILE A 86 4.31 0.62 0.72
C ILE A 86 3.07 1.54 0.60
N PRO A 87 3.22 2.87 0.62
CA PRO A 87 2.07 3.78 0.78
C PRO A 87 1.05 3.70 -0.37
N TRP A 88 1.54 3.56 -1.60
CA TRP A 88 0.68 3.55 -2.79
C TRP A 88 -0.18 2.28 -2.93
N LEU A 89 0.11 1.21 -2.19
CA LEU A 89 -0.74 0.00 -2.20
C LEU A 89 -2.13 0.26 -1.64
N GLY A 90 -2.28 1.19 -0.69
CA GLY A 90 -3.58 1.58 -0.15
C GLY A 90 -4.53 2.10 -1.23
N MET A 91 -4.02 2.88 -2.17
CA MET A 91 -4.78 3.36 -3.33
C MET A 91 -5.23 2.23 -4.24
N HIS A 92 -4.44 1.15 -4.39
CA HIS A 92 -4.91 -0.01 -5.16
C HIS A 92 -5.82 -0.94 -4.37
N ALA A 93 -5.83 -0.86 -3.04
CA ALA A 93 -6.74 -1.62 -2.20
C ALA A 93 -8.14 -1.01 -2.15
N LYS A 94 -8.23 0.32 -2.11
CA LYS A 94 -9.49 1.07 -2.04
C LYS A 94 -9.97 1.57 -3.40
N GLY A 95 -9.05 1.76 -4.34
CA GLY A 95 -9.28 2.68 -5.45
C GLY A 95 -9.21 4.13 -4.95
N GLY A 96 -9.43 5.08 -5.85
CA GLY A 96 -9.63 6.47 -5.48
C GLY A 96 -9.11 7.46 -6.52
N THR A 97 -9.14 8.72 -6.14
CA THR A 97 -8.78 9.84 -7.01
C THR A 97 -7.62 10.60 -6.41
N VAL A 98 -6.63 10.93 -7.24
CA VAL A 98 -5.61 11.91 -6.91
C VAL A 98 -5.97 13.20 -7.62
N SER A 99 -6.09 14.29 -6.86
CA SER A 99 -6.40 15.62 -7.38
C SER A 99 -5.20 16.56 -7.18
N GLY A 100 -5.04 17.51 -8.09
CA GLY A 100 -3.94 18.47 -8.12
C GLY A 100 -3.30 18.58 -9.49
N ASN A 101 -2.50 19.62 -9.70
CA ASN A 101 -1.77 19.81 -10.95
C ASN A 101 -0.65 18.77 -11.06
N MET A 102 -0.83 17.79 -11.94
CA MET A 102 0.09 16.66 -12.11
C MET A 102 0.57 16.58 -13.54
N LEU A 103 1.88 16.44 -13.71
CA LEU A 103 2.49 16.11 -14.99
C LEU A 103 2.66 14.60 -15.12
N ILE A 104 2.00 14.01 -16.12
CA ILE A 104 2.10 12.59 -16.44
C ILE A 104 3.03 12.43 -17.65
N PRO A 105 4.19 11.75 -17.50
CA PRO A 105 5.14 11.59 -18.59
C PRO A 105 4.57 10.73 -19.73
N LEU A 106 4.74 11.18 -20.96
CA LEU A 106 4.35 10.46 -22.17
C LEU A 106 5.45 9.48 -22.59
N LEU A 107 5.70 8.48 -21.74
CA LEU A 107 6.71 7.43 -21.98
C LEU A 107 6.06 6.05 -21.94
N THR A 108 6.55 5.15 -22.80
CA THR A 108 6.18 3.72 -22.79
C THR A 108 6.80 2.99 -21.61
N GLN A 109 7.97 3.45 -21.12
CA GLN A 109 8.68 2.89 -19.99
C GLN A 109 8.59 3.79 -18.76
N ARG A 110 8.58 3.18 -17.57
CA ARG A 110 8.57 3.91 -16.31
C ARG A 110 9.75 4.88 -16.19
N ILE A 111 9.45 6.07 -15.71
CA ILE A 111 10.42 7.04 -15.20
C ILE A 111 10.10 7.32 -13.72
N GLY A 112 11.13 7.39 -12.89
CA GLY A 112 10.96 7.74 -11.48
C GLY A 112 10.67 9.23 -11.31
N PRO A 113 9.92 9.65 -10.28
CA PRO A 113 9.51 11.05 -10.10
C PRO A 113 10.72 12.01 -9.97
N LYS A 114 11.78 11.62 -9.25
CA LYS A 114 13.01 12.43 -9.12
C LYS A 114 13.70 12.66 -10.46
N ARG A 115 13.85 11.59 -11.26
CA ARG A 115 14.48 11.67 -12.58
C ARG A 115 13.63 12.45 -13.56
N PHE A 116 12.30 12.28 -13.49
CA PHE A 116 11.38 13.03 -14.32
C PHE A 116 11.43 14.52 -13.99
N ARG A 117 11.40 14.87 -12.70
CA ARG A 117 11.61 16.25 -12.24
C ARG A 117 12.92 16.83 -12.76
N ALA A 118 14.03 16.11 -12.66
CA ALA A 118 15.32 16.58 -13.18
C ALA A 118 15.29 16.87 -14.69
N VAL A 119 14.55 16.07 -15.48
CA VAL A 119 14.34 16.36 -16.90
C VAL A 119 13.55 17.65 -17.08
N ILE A 120 12.45 17.84 -16.35
CA ILE A 120 11.65 19.07 -16.43
C ILE A 120 12.49 20.28 -16.02
N ASP A 121 13.21 20.20 -14.90
CA ASP A 121 14.07 21.28 -14.40
C ASP A 121 15.15 21.66 -15.43
N GLY A 122 15.74 20.67 -16.12
CA GLY A 122 16.71 20.90 -17.19
C GLY A 122 16.11 21.61 -18.42
N LEU A 123 14.91 21.19 -18.85
CA LEU A 123 14.21 21.81 -19.98
C LEU A 123 13.76 23.24 -19.65
N MET A 124 13.25 23.46 -18.42
CA MET A 124 12.83 24.78 -17.94
C MET A 124 14.03 25.73 -17.84
N ARG A 125 15.16 25.27 -17.31
CA ARG A 125 16.39 26.09 -17.21
C ARG A 125 16.90 26.52 -18.57
N ALA A 126 16.76 25.66 -19.59
CA ALA A 126 17.14 25.97 -20.96
C ALA A 126 16.11 26.84 -21.71
N GLY A 127 14.96 27.18 -21.09
CA GLY A 127 13.87 27.90 -21.76
C GLY A 127 13.17 27.09 -22.87
N ASN A 128 13.38 25.78 -22.91
CA ASN A 128 12.93 24.90 -24.00
C ASN A 128 11.65 24.10 -23.63
N ALA A 129 11.06 24.36 -22.47
CA ALA A 129 9.81 23.74 -22.04
C ALA A 129 8.65 24.73 -22.18
N PHE A 130 7.61 24.34 -22.90
CA PHE A 130 6.41 25.16 -23.09
C PHE A 130 5.14 24.32 -23.10
N PHE A 131 4.04 24.93 -22.71
CA PHE A 131 2.73 24.27 -22.72
C PHE A 131 1.95 24.61 -23.97
N ILE A 132 1.30 23.61 -24.56
CA ILE A 132 0.31 23.80 -25.63
C ILE A 132 -1.01 23.18 -25.20
N GLU A 133 -2.12 23.76 -25.62
CA GLU A 133 -3.43 23.13 -25.49
C GLU A 133 -3.78 22.41 -26.79
N LYS A 134 -4.13 21.12 -26.68
CA LYS A 134 -4.56 20.31 -27.82
C LYS A 134 -5.70 19.39 -27.41
N ASN A 135 -6.83 19.50 -28.10
CA ASN A 135 -8.03 18.69 -27.85
C ASN A 135 -8.48 18.73 -26.37
N GLY A 136 -8.48 19.92 -25.76
CA GLY A 136 -8.86 20.12 -24.35
C GLY A 136 -7.87 19.52 -23.34
N ARG A 137 -6.65 19.17 -23.77
CA ARG A 137 -5.57 18.68 -22.91
C ARG A 137 -4.38 19.63 -22.99
N VAL A 138 -3.80 19.92 -21.84
CA VAL A 138 -2.59 20.72 -21.74
C VAL A 138 -1.38 19.79 -21.81
N LEU A 139 -0.55 19.97 -22.83
CA LEU A 139 0.65 19.18 -23.10
C LEU A 139 1.88 20.02 -22.80
N LEU A 140 2.84 19.45 -22.08
CA LEU A 140 4.18 19.97 -21.98
C LEU A 140 4.99 19.46 -23.18
N MET A 141 5.52 20.39 -23.97
CA MET A 141 6.32 20.14 -25.16
C MET A 141 7.74 20.67 -24.95
N ALA A 142 8.66 20.17 -25.75
CA ALA A 142 10.00 20.73 -25.87
C ALA A 142 10.56 20.55 -27.28
N GLU A 143 11.36 21.50 -27.74
CA GLU A 143 11.98 21.44 -29.06
C GLU A 143 13.21 20.51 -29.04
N ASN A 144 13.38 19.70 -30.08
CA ASN A 144 14.57 18.88 -30.25
C ASN A 144 15.79 19.71 -30.65
N ILE A 145 16.49 20.26 -29.65
CA ILE A 145 17.77 20.98 -29.79
C ILE A 145 18.95 20.17 -29.23
N LYS A 146 20.18 20.58 -29.57
CA LYS A 146 21.41 19.88 -29.15
C LYS A 146 21.60 19.94 -27.63
N ASP A 147 21.29 21.07 -27.02
CA ASP A 147 21.59 21.36 -25.61
C ASP A 147 20.74 20.52 -24.64
N ASN A 148 19.54 20.10 -25.04
CA ASN A 148 18.67 19.22 -24.27
C ASN A 148 18.61 17.78 -24.84
N ALA A 149 19.60 17.38 -25.65
CA ALA A 149 19.63 16.03 -26.22
C ALA A 149 19.55 14.90 -25.15
N PRO A 150 20.23 15.00 -23.99
CA PRO A 150 20.12 14.01 -22.93
C PRO A 150 18.72 13.88 -22.32
N GLU A 151 18.06 15.01 -22.04
CA GLU A 151 16.71 15.10 -21.48
C GLU A 151 15.68 14.48 -22.42
N LEU A 152 15.79 14.80 -23.71
CA LEU A 152 14.82 14.41 -24.73
C LEU A 152 15.03 12.98 -25.26
N ALA A 153 16.16 12.33 -25.02
CA ALA A 153 16.49 11.04 -25.61
C ALA A 153 15.45 9.92 -25.36
N ARG A 154 14.80 9.92 -24.18
CA ARG A 154 13.72 8.94 -23.88
C ARG A 154 12.40 9.31 -24.56
N PHE A 155 12.06 10.59 -24.58
CA PHE A 155 10.83 11.11 -25.19
C PHE A 155 10.87 10.99 -26.72
N LYS A 156 12.00 11.29 -27.35
CA LYS A 156 12.22 11.03 -28.79
C LYS A 156 12.05 9.56 -29.16
N ARG A 157 12.49 8.64 -28.30
CA ARG A 157 12.27 7.19 -28.52
C ARG A 157 10.81 6.81 -28.40
N ALA A 158 10.12 7.31 -27.38
CA ALA A 158 8.68 7.08 -27.21
C ALA A 158 7.88 7.67 -28.37
N GLU A 159 8.25 8.86 -28.84
CA GLU A 159 7.58 9.55 -29.94
C GLU A 159 7.75 8.83 -31.28
N ARG A 160 8.95 8.32 -31.57
CA ARG A 160 9.18 7.48 -32.75
C ARG A 160 8.36 6.20 -32.72
N ALA A 161 8.28 5.56 -31.54
CA ALA A 161 7.45 4.36 -31.38
C ALA A 161 5.94 4.66 -31.56
N ARG A 162 5.49 5.87 -31.20
CA ARG A 162 4.09 6.30 -31.32
C ARG A 162 3.70 6.69 -32.75
N THR A 163 4.60 7.37 -33.46
CA THR A 163 4.34 7.92 -34.81
C THR A 163 4.81 7.02 -35.94
N GLY A 164 5.62 6.00 -35.65
CA GLY A 164 6.29 5.19 -36.68
C GLY A 164 7.45 5.89 -37.38
N ALA A 165 7.81 7.11 -36.96
CA ALA A 165 8.89 7.86 -37.58
C ALA A 165 10.27 7.22 -37.30
N LYS A 166 11.11 7.10 -38.34
CA LYS A 166 12.50 6.61 -38.20
C LYS A 166 13.35 7.54 -37.33
N GLN A 167 13.15 8.85 -37.46
CA GLN A 167 13.90 9.90 -36.77
C GLN A 167 13.00 11.09 -36.41
N ILE A 168 13.33 11.76 -35.30
CA ILE A 168 12.78 13.08 -34.94
C ILE A 168 13.78 14.14 -35.41
N LYS A 169 13.33 15.07 -36.27
CA LYS A 169 14.19 16.10 -36.85
C LYS A 169 14.59 17.14 -35.79
N ARG A 170 15.72 17.82 -35.99
CA ARG A 170 16.07 19.00 -35.18
C ARG A 170 15.02 20.08 -35.41
N GLY A 171 14.65 20.82 -34.35
CA GLY A 171 13.57 21.81 -34.42
C GLY A 171 12.16 21.25 -34.30
N GLN A 172 12.01 19.92 -34.32
CA GLN A 172 10.71 19.29 -34.13
C GLN A 172 10.33 19.28 -32.65
N GLU A 173 9.07 19.61 -32.36
CA GLU A 173 8.50 19.52 -31.02
C GLU A 173 8.32 18.06 -30.58
N VAL A 174 8.68 17.78 -29.34
CA VAL A 174 8.59 16.46 -28.72
C VAL A 174 7.64 16.54 -27.53
N PRO A 175 6.59 15.70 -27.47
CA PRO A 175 5.69 15.67 -26.33
C PRO A 175 6.38 15.05 -25.12
N ILE A 176 6.36 15.76 -23.99
CA ILE A 176 7.01 15.37 -22.74
C ILE A 176 5.98 14.82 -21.76
N ALA A 177 4.92 15.57 -21.49
CA ALA A 177 3.96 15.21 -20.47
C ALA A 177 2.57 15.79 -20.74
N VAL A 178 1.55 15.23 -20.09
CA VAL A 178 0.21 15.81 -20.02
C VAL A 178 0.03 16.40 -18.63
N LEU A 179 -0.44 17.65 -18.56
CA LEU A 179 -0.90 18.25 -17.32
C LEU A 179 -2.36 17.85 -17.07
N VAL A 180 -2.61 17.21 -15.94
CA VAL A 180 -3.95 16.81 -15.51
C VAL A 180 -4.25 17.36 -14.12
N LYS A 181 -5.52 17.68 -13.86
CA LYS A 181 -6.01 18.11 -12.52
C LYS A 181 -6.46 16.93 -11.65
N ARG A 182 -6.72 15.78 -12.26
CA ARG A 182 -7.34 14.62 -11.63
C ARG A 182 -6.88 13.34 -12.31
N VAL A 183 -6.60 12.32 -11.51
CA VAL A 183 -6.35 10.94 -11.97
C VAL A 183 -7.16 9.98 -11.13
N ASP A 184 -7.99 9.18 -11.79
CA ASP A 184 -8.75 8.11 -11.13
C ASP A 184 -7.97 6.79 -11.22
N LEU A 185 -7.74 6.18 -10.06
CA LEU A 185 -7.03 4.92 -9.90
C LEU A 185 -8.03 3.81 -9.59
N LYS A 186 -8.04 2.80 -10.47
CA LYS A 186 -8.83 1.59 -10.25
C LYS A 186 -8.29 0.77 -9.08
N ARG A 187 -9.19 0.21 -8.29
CA ARG A 187 -8.90 -0.84 -7.32
C ARG A 187 -8.34 -2.06 -8.05
N ARG A 188 -7.17 -2.54 -7.62
CA ARG A 188 -6.49 -3.72 -8.20
C ARG A 188 -6.22 -4.82 -7.19
N LEU A 189 -6.13 -4.46 -5.91
CA LEU A 189 -5.77 -5.37 -4.82
C LEU A 189 -7.00 -5.62 -3.94
N ASN A 190 -7.51 -6.84 -3.87
CA ASN A 190 -8.60 -7.17 -2.95
C ASN A 190 -8.07 -7.67 -1.60
N LEU A 191 -7.32 -6.83 -0.88
CA LEU A 191 -6.69 -7.23 0.39
C LEU A 191 -7.74 -7.70 1.41
N ALA A 192 -8.85 -6.97 1.54
CA ALA A 192 -9.93 -7.34 2.46
C ALA A 192 -10.51 -8.72 2.14
N GLY A 193 -10.84 -8.99 0.87
CA GLY A 193 -11.34 -10.30 0.46
C GLY A 193 -10.30 -11.43 0.57
N GLY A 194 -9.00 -11.11 0.45
CA GLY A 194 -7.92 -12.06 0.74
C GLY A 194 -7.86 -12.43 2.23
N VAL A 195 -7.92 -11.44 3.11
CA VAL A 195 -7.89 -11.62 4.57
C VAL A 195 -9.15 -12.32 5.08
N GLN A 196 -10.34 -11.93 4.60
CA GLN A 196 -11.62 -12.52 5.00
C GLN A 196 -11.65 -14.04 4.78
N ARG A 197 -11.08 -14.52 3.68
CA ARG A 197 -10.98 -15.96 3.40
C ARG A 197 -10.09 -16.73 4.38
N ALA A 198 -9.13 -16.06 5.02
CA ALA A 198 -8.24 -16.66 6.02
C ALA A 198 -8.76 -16.50 7.47
N LEU A 199 -9.80 -15.70 7.70
CA LEU A 199 -10.36 -15.49 9.05
C LEU A 199 -10.83 -16.78 9.74
N PRO A 200 -11.49 -17.74 9.05
CA PRO A 200 -11.90 -18.99 9.71
C PRO A 200 -10.73 -19.81 10.26
N ALA A 201 -9.58 -19.80 9.59
CA ALA A 201 -8.39 -20.49 10.08
C ALA A 201 -7.77 -19.75 11.28
N LEU A 202 -7.72 -18.41 11.24
CA LEU A 202 -7.31 -17.59 12.38
C LEU A 202 -8.21 -17.82 13.60
N ALA A 203 -9.53 -17.86 13.40
CA ALA A 203 -10.49 -18.10 14.47
C ALA A 203 -10.28 -19.47 15.13
N ARG A 204 -10.08 -20.52 14.33
CA ARG A 204 -9.75 -21.87 14.83
C ARG A 204 -8.45 -21.88 15.65
N ALA A 205 -7.41 -21.19 15.19
CA ALA A 205 -6.15 -21.11 15.92
C ALA A 205 -6.29 -20.38 17.27
N ILE A 206 -7.14 -19.35 17.33
CA ILE A 206 -7.47 -18.65 18.59
C ILE A 206 -8.28 -19.58 19.51
N GLN A 207 -9.30 -20.25 18.98
CA GLN A 207 -10.13 -21.18 19.74
C GLN A 207 -9.30 -22.29 20.40
N GLN A 208 -8.37 -22.90 19.66
CA GLN A 208 -7.48 -23.94 20.18
C GLN A 208 -6.58 -23.46 21.33
N GLU A 209 -6.18 -22.18 21.34
CA GLU A 209 -5.42 -21.63 22.47
C GLU A 209 -6.33 -21.25 23.65
N LEU A 210 -7.57 -20.82 23.38
CA LEU A 210 -8.56 -20.53 24.42
C LEU A 210 -9.03 -21.80 25.15
N GLU A 211 -9.15 -22.94 24.46
CA GLU A 211 -9.51 -24.24 25.05
C GLU A 211 -8.47 -24.76 26.06
N LYS A 212 -7.25 -24.20 26.05
CA LYS A 212 -6.17 -24.53 27.00
C LYS A 212 -6.21 -23.69 28.28
N VAL A 213 -7.10 -22.71 28.34
CA VAL A 213 -7.24 -21.76 29.47
C VAL A 213 -8.40 -22.18 30.35
#